data_AF-A0A9E1GZ12-F1
#
_entry.id   AF-A0A9E1GZ12-F1
#
_cell.length_a   1.000
_cell.length_b   1.000
_cell.length_c   1.000
_cell.angle_alpha   90.00
_cell.angle_beta   90.00
_cell.angle_gamma   90.00
#
_symmetry.space_group_name_H-M   'P 1'
#
loop_
_entity.id
_entity.type
_entity.pdbx_description
1 polymer ?
#
loop_
_entity_poly.entity_id
_entity_poly.type
_entity_poly.pdbx_seq_one_letter_code
_entity_poly.pdbx_strand_id
1 'polypeptide(L)'
;MTGIWIVTGCSIVVVAGLVILLVGKCRKVDVLQKKQKQYHDIVNQSLETFAHAIDAKDQNTNGHSQRVAIYSAEIAKRMGMSDEEQEQIYYMGMLHDIGKIGIPDAILKKPGKLTEEEMQIIRNHPTIGGEILKDFTAIQGISDGARYHHERYDGNGYNEGLKGKEIPLAARIICVADSYDTMSSKRVYKELHEENYILSELDRCSGKQFDPAIVPFMIEMIKDGTAPLPRPDYKSR
;
A
#
# COMPACT_ATOMS: atom_id res chain seq x y z
N MET A 1 -56.40 -30.49 -35.25
CA MET A 1 -55.01 -30.12 -35.61
C MET A 1 -54.69 -28.64 -35.41
N THR A 2 -55.66 -27.72 -35.42
CA THR A 2 -55.44 -26.26 -35.29
C THR A 2 -54.94 -25.80 -33.91
N GLY A 3 -55.40 -26.42 -32.82
CA GLY A 3 -55.02 -26.01 -31.46
C GLY A 3 -53.56 -26.28 -31.08
N ILE A 4 -52.93 -27.31 -31.64
CA ILE A 4 -51.53 -27.67 -31.34
C ILE A 4 -50.58 -26.58 -31.86
N TRP A 5 -50.82 -26.08 -33.08
CA TRP A 5 -50.02 -25.02 -33.70
C TRP A 5 -50.07 -23.69 -32.93
N ILE A 6 -51.22 -23.37 -32.32
CA ILE A 6 -51.40 -22.17 -31.50
C ILE A 6 -50.58 -22.27 -30.21
N VAL A 7 -50.67 -23.41 -29.49
CA VAL A 7 -49.94 -23.63 -28.24
C VAL A 7 -48.42 -23.65 -28.47
N THR A 8 -47.95 -24.31 -29.53
CA THR A 8 -46.53 -24.32 -29.89
C THR A 8 -46.04 -22.93 -30.30
N GLY A 9 -46.84 -22.15 -31.05
CA GLY A 9 -46.48 -20.78 -31.43
C GLY A 9 -46.34 -19.84 -30.24
N CYS A 10 -47.30 -19.87 -29.30
CA CYS A 10 -47.22 -19.10 -28.06
C CYS A 10 -46.01 -19.48 -27.21
N SER A 11 -45.69 -20.78 -27.12
CA SER A 11 -44.54 -21.27 -26.37
C SER A 11 -43.21 -20.75 -26.94
N ILE A 12 -43.06 -20.73 -28.27
CA ILE A 12 -41.87 -20.19 -28.94
C ILE A 12 -41.69 -18.70 -28.63
N VAL A 13 -42.76 -17.91 -28.69
CA VAL A 13 -42.70 -16.46 -28.40
C VAL A 13 -42.30 -16.19 -26.96
N VAL A 14 -42.84 -16.96 -26.00
CA VAL A 14 -42.47 -16.83 -24.58
C VAL A 14 -41.00 -17.20 -24.36
N VAL A 15 -40.54 -18.31 -24.94
CA VAL A 15 -39.13 -18.74 -24.85
C VAL A 15 -38.20 -17.71 -25.49
N ALA A 16 -38.53 -17.21 -26.69
CA ALA A 16 -37.75 -16.17 -27.36
C ALA A 16 -37.68 -14.87 -26.53
N GLY A 17 -38.80 -14.45 -25.94
CA GLY A 17 -38.84 -13.31 -25.02
C GLY A 17 -37.96 -13.51 -23.79
N LEU A 18 -37.99 -14.70 -23.17
CA LEU A 18 -37.14 -15.05 -22.03
C LEU A 18 -35.65 -15.05 -22.42
N VAL A 19 -35.29 -15.59 -23.59
CA VAL A 19 -33.92 -15.57 -24.10
C VAL A 19 -33.44 -14.13 -24.31
N ILE A 20 -34.26 -13.26 -24.92
CA ILE A 20 -33.91 -11.85 -25.10
C ILE A 20 -33.70 -11.15 -23.75
N LEU A 21 -34.54 -11.42 -22.75
CA LEU A 21 -34.39 -10.87 -21.40
C LEU A 21 -33.11 -11.38 -20.70
N LEU A 22 -32.80 -12.67 -20.82
CA LEU A 22 -31.58 -13.27 -20.27
C LEU A 22 -30.33 -12.70 -20.94
N VAL A 23 -30.28 -12.64 -22.26
CA VAL A 23 -29.18 -12.02 -23.02
C VAL A 23 -29.04 -10.54 -22.66
N GLY A 24 -30.15 -9.82 -22.53
CA GLY A 24 -30.17 -8.43 -22.08
C GLY A 24 -29.62 -8.25 -20.65
N LYS A 25 -29.94 -9.17 -19.73
CA LYS A 25 -29.38 -9.20 -18.37
C LYS A 25 -27.89 -9.52 -18.37
N CYS A 26 -27.46 -10.57 -19.09
CA CYS A 26 -26.04 -10.93 -19.21
C CYS A 26 -25.23 -9.75 -19.76
N ARG A 27 -25.69 -9.11 -20.84
CA ARG A 27 -25.04 -7.93 -21.40
C ARG A 27 -24.97 -6.77 -20.40
N LYS A 28 -25.99 -6.55 -19.58
CA LYS A 28 -25.96 -5.54 -18.51
C LYS A 28 -24.94 -5.88 -17.43
N VAL A 29 -24.85 -7.15 -17.01
CA VAL A 29 -23.84 -7.63 -16.05
C VAL A 29 -22.44 -7.40 -16.61
N ASP A 30 -22.18 -7.76 -17.87
CA ASP A 30 -20.89 -7.53 -18.52
C ASP A 30 -20.52 -6.04 -18.57
N VAL A 31 -21.49 -5.17 -18.87
CA VAL A 31 -21.28 -3.71 -18.88
C VAL A 31 -20.98 -3.19 -17.49
N LEU A 32 -21.67 -3.69 -16.45
CA LEU A 32 -21.41 -3.30 -15.06
C LEU A 32 -20.04 -3.78 -14.58
N GLN A 33 -19.65 -5.02 -14.90
CA GLN A 33 -18.32 -5.53 -14.59
C GLN A 33 -17.21 -4.74 -15.30
N LYS A 34 -17.40 -4.38 -16.58
CA LYS A 34 -16.48 -3.51 -17.30
C LYS A 34 -16.36 -2.14 -16.67
N LYS A 35 -17.48 -1.53 -16.27
CA LYS A 35 -17.48 -0.24 -15.56
C LYS A 35 -16.81 -0.34 -14.21
N GLN A 36 -17.10 -1.39 -13.44
CA GLN A 36 -16.47 -1.64 -12.14
C GLN A 36 -14.96 -1.75 -12.29
N LYS A 37 -14.49 -2.54 -13.27
CA LYS A 37 -13.08 -2.64 -13.60
C LYS A 37 -12.49 -1.28 -14.00
N GLN A 38 -13.17 -0.52 -14.85
CA GLN A 38 -12.71 0.82 -15.24
C GLN A 38 -12.59 1.77 -14.05
N TYR A 39 -13.56 1.79 -13.12
CA TYR A 39 -13.46 2.62 -11.91
C TYR A 39 -12.31 2.18 -11.02
N HIS A 40 -12.12 0.87 -10.87
CA HIS A 40 -11.00 0.31 -10.13
C HIS A 40 -9.66 0.73 -10.75
N ASP A 41 -9.50 0.57 -12.07
CA ASP A 41 -8.29 0.99 -12.79
C ASP A 41 -8.02 2.51 -12.61
N ILE A 42 -9.06 3.35 -12.65
CA ILE A 42 -8.94 4.80 -12.42
C ILE A 42 -8.47 5.10 -11.01
N VAL A 43 -9.02 4.43 -9.99
CA VAL A 43 -8.59 4.61 -8.59
C VAL A 43 -7.11 4.23 -8.46
N ASN A 44 -6.72 3.06 -8.96
CA ASN A 44 -5.35 2.55 -8.84
C ASN A 44 -4.36 3.49 -9.53
N GLN A 45 -4.65 3.89 -10.77
CA GLN A 45 -3.80 4.84 -11.51
C GLN A 45 -3.74 6.21 -10.85
N SER A 46 -4.81 6.66 -10.19
CA SER A 46 -4.82 7.93 -9.45
C SER A 46 -3.91 7.86 -8.22
N LEU A 47 -3.99 6.77 -7.45
CA LEU A 47 -3.15 6.54 -6.26
C LEU A 47 -1.68 6.40 -6.65
N GLU A 48 -1.37 5.65 -7.71
CA GLU A 48 -0.01 5.57 -8.27
C GLU A 48 0.50 6.94 -8.72
N THR A 49 -0.36 7.76 -9.35
CA THR A 49 0.01 9.12 -9.75
C THR A 49 0.33 10.00 -8.54
N PHE A 50 -0.42 9.88 -7.44
CA PHE A 50 -0.12 10.59 -6.20
C PHE A 50 1.19 10.12 -5.58
N ALA A 51 1.44 8.81 -5.53
CA ALA A 51 2.70 8.23 -5.08
C ALA A 51 3.90 8.76 -5.89
N HIS A 52 3.80 8.75 -7.22
CA HIS A 52 4.84 9.28 -8.10
C HIS A 52 5.07 10.79 -7.91
N ALA A 53 4.02 11.57 -7.63
CA ALA A 53 4.15 12.99 -7.35
C ALA A 53 4.91 13.25 -6.04
N ILE A 54 4.67 12.44 -5.00
CA ILE A 54 5.42 12.49 -3.74
C ILE A 54 6.89 12.13 -3.99
N ASP A 55 7.13 11.00 -4.67
CA ASP A 55 8.48 10.50 -4.95
C ASP A 55 9.27 11.48 -5.85
N ALA A 56 8.61 12.20 -6.77
CA ALA A 56 9.25 13.25 -7.56
C ALA A 56 9.66 14.46 -6.73
N LYS A 57 8.96 14.74 -5.61
CA LYS A 57 9.30 15.81 -4.69
C LYS A 57 10.48 15.43 -3.78
N ASP A 58 10.56 14.18 -3.34
CA ASP A 58 11.65 13.65 -2.51
C ASP A 58 12.69 12.91 -3.37
N GLN A 59 13.82 13.59 -3.65
CA GLN A 59 14.88 13.05 -4.51
C GLN A 59 15.48 11.71 -4.02
N ASN A 60 15.18 11.29 -2.79
CA ASN A 60 15.68 10.05 -2.20
C ASN A 60 14.74 8.84 -2.41
N THR A 61 13.54 9.02 -2.96
CA THR A 61 12.47 7.99 -2.87
C THR A 61 11.95 7.46 -4.20
N ASN A 62 12.77 7.36 -5.26
CA ASN A 62 12.28 6.83 -6.55
C ASN A 62 11.72 5.39 -6.43
N GLY A 63 10.40 5.23 -6.61
CA GLY A 63 9.68 3.97 -6.51
C GLY A 63 9.61 3.38 -5.09
N HIS A 64 10.00 4.14 -4.08
CA HIS A 64 10.01 3.71 -2.67
C HIS A 64 8.60 3.37 -2.20
N SER A 65 7.67 4.29 -2.42
CA SER A 65 6.27 4.14 -2.03
C SER A 65 5.65 2.88 -2.64
N GLN A 66 5.99 2.57 -3.89
CA GLN A 66 5.53 1.36 -4.57
C GLN A 66 6.16 0.07 -3.99
N ARG A 67 7.46 0.07 -3.68
CA ARG A 67 8.11 -1.09 -3.05
C ARG A 67 7.56 -1.36 -1.65
N VAL A 68 7.38 -0.31 -0.84
CA VAL A 68 6.76 -0.42 0.49
C VAL A 68 5.34 -0.99 0.40
N ALA A 69 4.54 -0.52 -0.57
CA ALA A 69 3.20 -1.07 -0.83
C ALA A 69 3.24 -2.57 -1.15
N ILE A 70 4.13 -2.98 -2.07
CA ILE A 70 4.30 -4.39 -2.47
C ILE A 70 4.70 -5.26 -1.28
N TYR A 71 5.72 -4.83 -0.51
CA TYR A 71 6.16 -5.59 0.66
C TYR A 71 5.08 -5.69 1.73
N SER A 72 4.33 -4.60 1.96
CA SER A 72 3.25 -4.57 2.94
C SER A 72 2.12 -5.54 2.58
N ALA A 73 1.72 -5.57 1.31
CA ALA A 73 0.70 -6.48 0.82
C ALA A 73 1.14 -7.96 0.90
N GLU A 74 2.40 -8.24 0.57
CA GLU A 74 2.95 -9.60 0.68
C GLU A 74 3.07 -10.07 2.14
N ILE A 75 3.43 -9.19 3.08
CA ILE A 75 3.34 -9.49 4.52
C ILE A 75 1.90 -9.84 4.88
N ALA A 76 0.93 -9.00 4.51
CA ALA A 76 -0.48 -9.20 4.82
C ALA A 76 -1.01 -10.55 4.30
N LYS A 77 -0.61 -10.90 3.07
CA LYS A 77 -0.92 -12.20 2.45
C LYS A 77 -0.38 -13.36 3.26
N ARG A 78 0.89 -13.30 3.70
CA ARG A 78 1.51 -14.36 4.53
C ARG A 78 0.91 -14.46 5.92
N MET A 79 0.36 -13.36 6.42
CA MET A 79 -0.46 -13.34 7.65
C MET A 79 -1.85 -13.97 7.48
N GLY A 80 -2.23 -14.37 6.26
CA GLY A 80 -3.52 -15.01 5.96
C GLY A 80 -4.68 -14.03 5.77
N MET A 81 -4.39 -12.75 5.47
CA MET A 81 -5.41 -11.74 5.21
C MET A 81 -6.05 -11.97 3.84
N SER A 82 -7.31 -11.55 3.70
CA SER A 82 -8.06 -11.64 2.43
C SER A 82 -7.46 -10.74 1.34
N ASP A 83 -7.76 -11.02 0.07
CA ASP A 83 -7.27 -10.22 -1.06
C ASP A 83 -7.69 -8.74 -0.95
N GLU A 84 -8.88 -8.47 -0.41
CA GLU A 84 -9.37 -7.11 -0.17
C GLU A 84 -8.55 -6.39 0.92
N GLU A 85 -8.21 -7.07 2.02
CA GLU A 85 -7.36 -6.52 3.07
C GLU A 85 -5.91 -6.28 2.59
N GLN A 86 -5.36 -7.21 1.79
CA GLN A 86 -4.04 -7.06 1.17
C GLN A 86 -4.01 -5.82 0.27
N GLU A 87 -5.06 -5.63 -0.54
CA GLU A 87 -5.21 -4.47 -1.42
C GLU A 87 -5.34 -3.15 -0.64
N GLN A 88 -6.10 -3.14 0.46
CA GLN A 88 -6.19 -1.96 1.32
C GLN A 88 -4.82 -1.59 1.91
N ILE A 89 -4.06 -2.57 2.40
CA ILE A 89 -2.70 -2.37 2.93
C ILE A 89 -1.74 -1.91 1.84
N TYR A 90 -1.88 -2.42 0.62
CA TYR A 90 -1.12 -1.96 -0.54
C TYR A 90 -1.30 -0.45 -0.75
N TYR A 91 -2.54 0.04 -0.82
CA TYR A 91 -2.80 1.47 -1.00
C TYR A 91 -2.36 2.33 0.20
N MET A 92 -2.51 1.82 1.42
CA MET A 92 -2.00 2.49 2.62
C MET A 92 -0.48 2.64 2.57
N GLY A 93 0.25 1.59 2.17
CA GLY A 93 1.69 1.63 1.99
C GLY A 93 2.11 2.56 0.85
N MET A 94 1.32 2.62 -0.22
CA MET A 94 1.59 3.51 -1.37
C MET A 94 1.48 4.99 -1.02
N LEU A 95 0.60 5.36 -0.07
CA LEU A 95 0.37 6.75 0.33
C LEU A 95 0.88 7.09 1.73
N HIS A 96 1.66 6.23 2.38
CA HIS A 96 2.12 6.47 3.75
C HIS A 96 2.86 7.81 3.90
N ASP A 97 3.57 8.22 2.85
CA ASP A 97 4.41 9.41 2.80
C ASP A 97 3.73 10.64 2.16
N ILE A 98 2.42 10.61 1.85
CA ILE A 98 1.70 11.71 1.17
C ILE A 98 1.85 13.06 1.86
N GLY A 99 2.01 13.06 3.19
CA GLY A 99 2.21 14.29 3.95
C GLY A 99 3.52 15.03 3.66
N LYS A 100 4.51 14.38 3.02
CA LYS A 100 5.74 15.03 2.57
C LYS A 100 5.46 16.20 1.61
N ILE A 101 4.30 16.24 0.96
CA ILE A 101 3.88 17.37 0.12
C ILE A 101 3.85 18.70 0.90
N GLY A 102 3.52 18.65 2.20
CA GLY A 102 3.46 19.81 3.08
C GLY A 102 4.82 20.20 3.69
N ILE A 103 5.89 19.46 3.40
CA ILE A 103 7.23 19.74 3.90
C ILE A 103 7.96 20.70 2.95
N PRO A 104 8.62 21.77 3.45
CA PRO A 104 9.40 22.68 2.62
C PRO A 104 10.54 21.98 1.88
N ASP A 105 10.70 22.29 0.59
CA ASP A 105 11.75 21.73 -0.27
C ASP A 105 13.16 21.94 0.29
N ALA A 106 13.42 23.11 0.88
CA ALA A 106 14.73 23.45 1.47
C ALA A 106 15.12 22.50 2.63
N ILE A 107 14.13 21.91 3.31
CA ILE A 107 14.35 20.95 4.38
C ILE A 107 14.39 19.53 3.81
N LEU A 108 13.40 19.16 3.00
CA LEU A 108 13.27 17.81 2.44
C LEU A 108 14.46 17.44 1.52
N LYS A 109 15.01 18.41 0.79
CA LYS A 109 16.13 18.23 -0.16
C LYS A 109 17.48 18.68 0.42
N LYS A 110 17.56 18.96 1.72
CA LYS A 110 18.79 19.46 2.34
C LYS A 110 19.93 18.45 2.21
N PRO A 111 21.11 18.82 1.68
CA PRO A 111 22.27 17.95 1.70
C PRO A 111 22.85 17.87 3.11
N GLY A 112 23.00 16.64 3.64
CA GLY A 112 23.61 16.39 4.95
C GLY A 112 22.62 16.23 6.10
N LYS A 113 23.09 16.45 7.33
CA LYS A 113 22.27 16.26 8.54
C LYS A 113 21.32 17.43 8.75
N LEU A 114 20.10 17.10 9.15
CA LEU A 114 19.08 18.06 9.57
C LEU A 114 19.38 18.54 11.00
N THR A 115 19.03 19.78 11.31
CA THR A 115 19.00 20.27 12.69
C THR A 115 17.81 19.66 13.43
N GLU A 116 17.77 19.81 14.76
CA GLU A 116 16.65 19.29 15.54
C GLU A 116 15.33 19.98 15.12
N GLU A 117 15.35 21.28 14.87
CA GLU A 117 14.18 22.04 14.43
C GLU A 117 13.68 21.57 13.05
N GLU A 118 14.60 21.30 12.12
CA GLU A 118 14.27 20.76 10.80
C GLU A 118 13.69 19.34 10.89
N MET A 119 14.23 18.52 11.80
CA MET A 119 13.70 17.18 12.09
C MET A 119 12.27 17.25 12.64
N GLN A 120 11.96 18.20 13.52
CA GLN A 120 10.60 18.39 14.04
C GLN A 120 9.61 18.75 12.92
N ILE A 121 10.04 19.54 11.94
CA ILE A 121 9.22 19.86 10.76
C ILE A 121 8.94 18.59 9.94
N ILE A 122 9.96 17.77 9.65
CA ILE A 122 9.78 16.51 8.93
C ILE A 122 8.86 15.55 9.69
N ARG A 123 8.98 15.46 11.01
CA ARG A 123 8.12 14.61 11.85
C ARG A 123 6.64 14.97 11.82
N ASN A 124 6.28 16.10 11.21
CA ASN A 124 4.88 16.50 11.02
C ASN A 124 4.23 15.88 9.76
N HIS A 125 4.98 15.23 8.87
CA HIS A 125 4.39 14.64 7.67
C HIS A 125 3.33 13.55 7.97
N PRO A 126 3.39 12.74 9.05
CA PRO A 126 2.30 11.80 9.36
C PRO A 126 0.99 12.53 9.68
N THR A 127 1.07 13.63 10.45
CA THR A 127 -0.08 14.50 10.74
C THR A 127 -0.69 15.05 9.46
N ILE A 128 0.16 15.63 8.60
CA ILE A 128 -0.28 16.23 7.32
C ILE A 128 -0.89 15.16 6.42
N GLY A 129 -0.26 13.98 6.34
CA GLY A 129 -0.73 12.88 5.50
C GLY A 129 -2.07 12.33 5.97
N GLY A 130 -2.23 12.13 7.28
CA GLY A 130 -3.51 11.75 7.87
C GLY A 130 -4.61 12.78 7.60
N GLU A 131 -4.28 14.08 7.65
CA GLU A 131 -5.23 15.16 7.35
C GLU A 131 -5.61 15.22 5.86
N ILE A 132 -4.66 15.01 4.95
CA ILE A 132 -4.93 14.93 3.49
C ILE A 132 -5.87 13.77 3.17
N LEU A 133 -5.70 12.64 3.85
CA LEU A 133 -6.41 11.40 3.56
C LEU A 133 -7.70 11.21 4.34
N LYS A 134 -8.00 12.06 5.33
CA LYS A 134 -9.15 11.86 6.25
C LYS A 134 -10.50 11.72 5.54
N ASP A 135 -10.67 12.39 4.40
CA ASP A 135 -11.91 12.40 3.61
C ASP A 135 -11.88 11.39 2.46
N PHE A 136 -10.76 10.67 2.28
CA PHE A 136 -10.64 9.61 1.28
C PHE A 136 -11.26 8.31 1.82
N THR A 137 -12.57 8.16 1.63
CA THR A 137 -13.36 7.04 2.19
C THR A 137 -13.47 5.83 1.28
N ALA A 138 -12.98 5.92 0.03
CA ALA A 138 -13.02 4.81 -0.93
C ALA A 138 -12.14 3.62 -0.50
N ILE A 139 -11.15 3.86 0.36
CA ILE A 139 -10.31 2.83 0.98
C ILE A 139 -10.41 3.02 2.50
N GLN A 140 -10.99 2.04 3.17
CA GLN A 140 -11.22 2.12 4.61
C GLN A 140 -9.90 2.21 5.37
N GLY A 141 -9.79 3.18 6.27
CA GLY A 141 -8.61 3.35 7.14
C GLY A 141 -7.36 3.85 6.41
N ILE A 142 -7.47 4.36 5.18
CA ILE A 142 -6.30 4.76 4.38
C ILE A 142 -5.39 5.78 5.09
N SER A 143 -5.99 6.65 5.91
CA SER A 143 -5.28 7.64 6.73
C SER A 143 -4.37 7.01 7.78
N ASP A 144 -4.66 5.79 8.23
CA ASP A 144 -3.93 5.15 9.33
C ASP A 144 -2.50 4.80 8.92
N GLY A 145 -2.32 4.36 7.66
CA GLY A 145 -0.99 4.13 7.10
C GLY A 145 -0.14 5.39 7.14
N ALA A 146 -0.67 6.52 6.68
CA ALA A 146 0.05 7.79 6.72
C ALA A 146 0.26 8.32 8.14
N ARG A 147 -0.75 8.22 9.00
CA ARG A 147 -0.73 8.81 10.35
C ARG A 147 0.15 8.04 11.33
N TYR A 148 0.26 6.72 11.19
CA TYR A 148 0.83 5.87 12.25
C TYR A 148 2.04 5.03 11.83
N HIS A 149 2.50 5.06 10.58
CA HIS A 149 3.64 4.22 10.15
C HIS A 149 4.97 4.51 10.87
N HIS A 150 5.08 5.67 11.54
CA HIS A 150 6.23 6.03 12.38
C HIS A 150 6.02 5.81 13.89
N GLU A 151 4.87 5.27 14.28
CA GLU A 151 4.71 4.72 15.62
C GLU A 151 5.61 3.50 15.79
N ARG A 152 6.09 3.30 17.01
CA ARG A 152 6.97 2.19 17.35
C ARG A 152 6.28 1.27 18.33
N TYR A 153 6.47 -0.04 18.17
CA TYR A 153 5.83 -1.03 19.04
C TYR A 153 6.13 -0.82 20.54
N ASP A 154 7.28 -0.23 20.89
CA ASP A 154 7.70 0.13 22.25
C ASP A 154 7.06 1.42 22.80
N GLY A 155 6.41 2.23 21.97
CA GLY A 155 5.83 3.54 22.31
C GLY A 155 6.80 4.71 22.19
N ASN A 156 8.02 4.50 21.69
CA ASN A 156 9.02 5.57 21.49
C ASN A 156 8.96 6.19 20.09
N GLY A 157 7.88 5.93 19.34
CA GLY A 157 7.64 6.46 18.01
C GLY A 157 7.20 7.92 18.04
N TYR A 158 6.67 8.40 16.92
CA TYR A 158 6.12 9.75 16.86
C TYR A 158 4.81 9.83 16.08
N ASN A 159 4.16 10.97 16.31
CA ASN A 159 2.82 11.42 15.94
C ASN A 159 1.84 11.42 17.13
N GLU A 160 1.52 10.26 17.71
CA GLU A 160 0.57 10.13 18.83
C GLU A 160 1.12 9.30 20.02
N GLY A 161 2.25 8.59 19.84
CA GLY A 161 2.92 7.84 20.92
C GLY A 161 2.20 6.53 21.28
N LEU A 162 1.50 5.95 20.31
CA LEU A 162 0.78 4.68 20.47
C LEU A 162 1.74 3.53 20.73
N LYS A 163 1.30 2.53 21.51
CA LYS A 163 2.15 1.39 21.88
C LYS A 163 1.53 0.04 21.53
N GLY A 164 2.39 -0.88 21.07
CA GLY A 164 2.01 -2.26 20.84
C GLY A 164 0.83 -2.38 19.86
N LYS A 165 -0.27 -2.97 20.35
CA LYS A 165 -1.48 -3.22 19.54
C LYS A 165 -2.44 -2.03 19.46
N GLU A 166 -2.16 -0.92 20.13
CA GLU A 166 -2.89 0.35 19.93
C GLU A 166 -2.59 0.93 18.54
N ILE A 167 -1.42 0.61 17.99
CA ILE A 167 -1.04 0.97 16.63
C ILE A 167 -1.86 0.11 15.64
N PRO A 168 -2.56 0.71 14.66
CA PRO A 168 -3.28 -0.04 13.62
C PRO A 168 -2.38 -1.09 12.97
N LEU A 169 -2.95 -2.27 12.69
CA LEU A 169 -2.16 -3.38 12.14
C LEU A 169 -1.47 -2.99 10.82
N ALA A 170 -2.19 -2.31 9.92
CA ALA A 170 -1.64 -1.85 8.66
C ALA A 170 -0.41 -0.93 8.86
N ALA A 171 -0.46 -0.01 9.82
CA ALA A 171 0.66 0.86 10.13
C ALA A 171 1.88 0.09 10.70
N ARG A 172 1.65 -0.95 11.51
CA ARG A 172 2.74 -1.83 11.99
C ARG A 172 3.38 -2.63 10.84
N ILE A 173 2.59 -3.08 9.87
CA ILE A 173 3.07 -3.75 8.66
C ILE A 173 3.93 -2.78 7.83
N ILE A 174 3.39 -1.58 7.56
CA ILE A 174 4.07 -0.54 6.78
C ILE A 174 5.38 -0.12 7.43
N CYS A 175 5.41 0.02 8.77
CA CYS A 175 6.64 0.36 9.50
C CYS A 175 7.79 -0.63 9.24
N VAL A 176 7.48 -1.94 9.20
CA VAL A 176 8.46 -2.98 8.89
C VAL A 176 8.89 -2.90 7.42
N ALA A 177 7.93 -2.76 6.50
CA ALA A 177 8.19 -2.67 5.06
C ALA A 177 9.02 -1.43 4.67
N ASP A 178 8.67 -0.25 5.20
CA ASP A 178 9.40 1.01 5.01
C ASP A 178 10.82 0.92 5.56
N SER A 179 10.98 0.37 6.77
CA SER A 179 12.31 0.19 7.36
C SER A 179 13.17 -0.76 6.53
N TYR A 180 12.59 -1.85 6.03
CA TYR A 180 13.28 -2.75 5.11
C TYR A 180 13.68 -2.06 3.81
N ASP A 181 12.78 -1.32 3.16
CA ASP A 181 13.11 -0.61 1.91
C ASP A 181 14.18 0.46 2.13
N THR A 182 14.13 1.16 3.27
CA THR A 182 15.11 2.16 3.69
C THR A 182 16.49 1.57 3.97
N MET A 183 16.56 0.36 4.54
CA MET A 183 17.81 -0.34 4.80
C MET A 183 18.39 -0.99 3.55
N SER A 184 17.52 -1.53 2.69
CA SER A 184 17.92 -2.26 1.50
C SER A 184 18.23 -1.32 0.34
N SER A 185 17.53 -0.20 0.15
CA SER A 185 17.72 0.65 -1.03
C SER A 185 18.94 1.59 -0.96
N LYS A 186 19.64 1.76 -2.10
CA LYS A 186 20.72 2.75 -2.24
C LYS A 186 20.13 4.16 -2.23
N ARG A 187 20.52 5.00 -1.27
CA ARG A 187 20.13 6.42 -1.20
C ARG A 187 21.32 7.30 -1.56
N VAL A 188 21.07 8.55 -1.96
CA VAL A 188 22.10 9.53 -2.40
C VAL A 188 23.25 9.66 -1.38
N TYR A 189 22.97 9.41 -0.09
CA TYR A 189 23.94 9.57 1.01
C TYR A 189 24.25 8.28 1.80
N LYS A 190 23.82 7.09 1.33
CA LYS A 190 23.96 5.84 2.08
C LYS A 190 24.26 4.64 1.18
N GLU A 191 25.37 3.96 1.46
CA GLU A 191 25.73 2.68 0.84
C GLU A 191 24.76 1.56 1.25
N LEU A 192 24.68 0.53 0.40
CA LEU A 192 23.84 -0.64 0.63
C LEU A 192 24.30 -1.41 1.87
N HIS A 193 23.34 -1.80 2.71
CA HIS A 193 23.61 -2.70 3.82
C HIS A 193 23.66 -4.15 3.35
N GLU A 194 24.56 -4.95 3.92
CA GLU A 194 24.61 -6.39 3.67
C GLU A 194 23.36 -7.09 4.23
N GLU A 195 22.96 -8.20 3.60
CA GLU A 195 21.83 -9.03 4.04
C GLU A 195 21.87 -9.35 5.54
N ASN A 196 23.05 -9.79 6.02
CA ASN A 196 23.25 -10.14 7.41
C ASN A 196 22.98 -8.97 8.36
N TYR A 197 23.35 -7.75 7.94
CA TYR A 197 23.05 -6.55 8.73
C TYR A 197 21.54 -6.33 8.81
N ILE A 198 20.83 -6.38 7.67
CA ILE A 198 19.38 -6.13 7.62
C ILE A 198 18.63 -7.17 8.46
N LEU A 199 18.97 -8.44 8.33
CA LEU A 199 18.39 -9.52 9.13
C LEU A 199 18.65 -9.32 10.62
N SER A 200 19.89 -8.95 10.99
CA SER A 200 20.24 -8.69 12.40
C SER A 200 19.51 -7.48 12.98
N GLU A 201 19.29 -6.44 12.17
CA GLU A 201 18.63 -5.22 12.59
C GLU A 201 17.12 -5.44 12.77
N LEU A 202 16.48 -6.20 11.87
CA LEU A 202 15.08 -6.63 12.02
C LEU A 202 14.87 -7.41 13.32
N ASP A 203 15.75 -8.38 13.61
CA ASP A 203 15.68 -9.16 14.85
C ASP A 203 15.92 -8.29 16.10
N ARG A 204 16.97 -7.46 16.09
CA ARG A 204 17.32 -6.55 17.20
C ARG A 204 16.21 -5.56 17.56
N CYS A 205 15.45 -5.13 16.55
CA CYS A 205 14.36 -4.16 16.67
C CYS A 205 12.97 -4.81 16.86
N SER A 206 12.88 -6.15 16.83
CA SER A 206 11.67 -6.91 17.16
C SER A 206 11.23 -6.64 18.61
N GLY A 207 9.95 -6.32 18.81
CA GLY A 207 9.42 -5.91 20.12
C GLY A 207 9.80 -4.50 20.56
N LYS A 208 10.60 -3.78 19.75
CA LYS A 208 10.98 -2.37 19.98
C LYS A 208 10.36 -1.48 18.92
N GLN A 209 11.03 -1.34 17.77
CA GLN A 209 10.47 -0.61 16.64
C GLN A 209 9.33 -1.40 16.01
N PHE A 210 9.56 -2.70 15.84
CA PHE A 210 8.71 -3.57 15.04
C PHE A 210 7.84 -4.46 15.91
N ASP A 211 6.66 -4.76 15.40
CA ASP A 211 5.82 -5.81 15.97
C ASP A 211 6.51 -7.17 15.83
N PRO A 212 6.76 -7.89 16.94
CA PRO A 212 7.40 -9.20 16.89
C PRO A 212 6.59 -10.27 16.14
N ALA A 213 5.29 -10.06 15.94
CA ALA A 213 4.45 -10.94 15.13
C ALA A 213 4.62 -10.73 13.62
N ILE A 214 5.15 -9.57 13.19
CA ILE A 214 5.27 -9.22 11.77
C ILE A 214 6.69 -9.50 11.24
N VAL A 215 7.72 -9.22 12.05
CA VAL A 215 9.14 -9.40 11.68
C VAL A 215 9.45 -10.77 11.04
N PRO A 216 8.92 -11.91 11.53
CA PRO A 216 9.20 -13.22 10.93
C PRO A 216 8.82 -13.30 9.43
N PHE A 217 7.73 -12.67 9.01
CA PHE A 217 7.29 -12.69 7.62
C PHE A 217 8.23 -11.90 6.70
N MET A 218 8.71 -10.73 7.16
CA MET A 218 9.71 -9.96 6.41
C MET A 218 11.03 -10.73 6.29
N ILE A 219 11.48 -11.39 7.38
CA ILE A 219 12.67 -12.24 7.34
C ILE A 219 12.52 -13.40 6.35
N GLU A 220 11.33 -14.03 6.31
CA GLU A 220 11.04 -15.11 5.36
C GLU A 220 11.09 -14.61 3.90
N MET A 221 10.46 -13.47 3.62
CA MET A 221 10.46 -12.84 2.30
C MET A 221 11.87 -12.49 1.80
N ILE A 222 12.77 -12.09 2.70
CA ILE A 222 14.19 -11.85 2.35
C ILE A 222 14.86 -13.17 1.97
N LYS A 223 14.68 -14.22 2.80
CA LYS A 223 15.34 -15.53 2.62
C LYS A 223 14.88 -16.29 1.39
N ASP A 224 13.59 -16.21 1.04
CA ASP A 224 13.04 -16.89 -0.13
C ASP A 224 13.12 -16.07 -1.43
N GLY A 225 13.60 -14.82 -1.33
CA GLY A 225 13.82 -13.93 -2.46
C GLY A 225 12.57 -13.20 -2.97
N THR A 226 11.43 -13.30 -2.29
CA THR A 226 10.21 -12.53 -2.62
C THR A 226 10.40 -11.04 -2.36
N ALA A 227 11.21 -10.67 -1.38
CA ALA A 227 11.74 -9.33 -1.19
C ALA A 227 13.23 -9.33 -1.57
N PRO A 228 13.58 -9.18 -2.86
CA PRO A 228 14.96 -9.24 -3.28
C PRO A 228 15.73 -8.05 -2.70
N LEU A 229 16.91 -8.33 -2.12
CA LEU A 229 17.87 -7.29 -1.82
C LEU A 229 18.34 -6.65 -3.14
N PRO A 230 18.56 -5.33 -3.17
CA PRO A 230 19.13 -4.71 -4.35
C PRO A 230 20.53 -5.28 -4.56
N ARG A 231 20.67 -5.95 -5.70
CA ARG A 231 21.97 -6.43 -6.15
C ARG A 231 22.77 -5.24 -6.67
N PRO A 232 24.12 -5.24 -6.54
CA PRO A 232 24.96 -4.17 -7.05
C PRO A 232 24.80 -3.87 -8.55
N ASP A 233 24.20 -4.80 -9.31
CA ASP A 233 23.97 -4.75 -10.76
C ASP A 233 22.52 -4.43 -11.16
N TYR A 234 21.60 -4.19 -10.22
CA TYR A 234 20.19 -3.88 -10.54
C TYR A 234 20.05 -2.44 -11.05
N LYS A 235 20.29 -2.26 -12.34
CA LYS A 235 19.83 -1.06 -13.07
C LYS A 235 18.32 -1.13 -13.16
N SER A 236 17.63 -0.17 -12.54
CA SER A 236 16.21 0.09 -12.82
C SER A 236 16.02 0.15 -14.34
N ARG A 237 15.26 -0.80 -14.88
CA ARG A 237 14.74 -0.70 -16.24
C ARG A 237 13.57 0.26 -16.27
#